data_AF-A0A7C3JTJ6-F1
#
_entry.id   AF-A0A7C3JTJ6-F1
#
_cell.length_a   1.000
_cell.length_b   1.000
_cell.length_c   1.000
_cell.angle_alpha   90.00
_cell.angle_beta   90.00
_cell.angle_gamma   90.00
#
_symmetry.space_group_name_H-M   'P 1'
#
loop_
_entity.id
_entity.type
_entity.pdbx_description
1 polymer ?
#
loop_
_entity_poly.entity_id
_entity_poly.type
_entity_poly.pdbx_seq_one_letter_code
_entity_poly.pdbx_strand_id
1 'polypeptide(L)'
;MPEFPDVTVYIEALSERVLNQPIQRIRIGSPFIVRSFDPPISAAEGKTVLALRRLGKRIVFELGDGLFLIVHLMIAGRFHWKLRGAKIARRYGQAAFDFPNGTLLLTEAGTKKRASIYLVCGEAALRDHDPGGLEVLDASMDSFREALTR
;
A
#
# COMPACT_ATOMS: atom_id res chain seq x y z
N MET A 1 1.99 1.47 15.87
CA MET A 1 2.17 0.99 14.48
C MET A 1 0.87 0.28 14.13
N PRO A 2 0.26 0.42 12.95
CA PRO A 2 -0.80 -0.50 12.56
C PRO A 2 -0.20 -1.91 12.55
N GLU A 3 -0.74 -2.79 13.37
CA GLU A 3 -0.28 -4.17 13.51
C GLU A 3 -1.03 -5.07 12.53
N PHE A 4 -0.78 -6.38 12.59
CA PHE A 4 -1.35 -7.36 11.65
C PHE A 4 -2.88 -7.25 11.49
N PRO A 5 -3.67 -7.17 12.58
CA PRO A 5 -5.12 -7.01 12.48
C PRO A 5 -5.55 -5.67 11.85
N ASP A 6 -4.79 -4.60 12.09
CA ASP A 6 -5.11 -3.27 11.55
C ASP A 6 -4.97 -3.24 10.02
N VAL A 7 -3.98 -3.97 9.47
CA VAL A 7 -3.75 -4.05 8.02
C VAL A 7 -4.89 -4.80 7.33
N THR A 8 -5.42 -5.87 7.94
CA THR A 8 -6.59 -6.58 7.43
C THR A 8 -7.82 -5.67 7.37
N VAL A 9 -8.08 -4.90 8.43
CA VAL A 9 -9.18 -3.91 8.44
C VAL A 9 -8.99 -2.84 7.37
N TYR A 10 -7.75 -2.39 7.12
CA TYR A 10 -7.47 -1.50 6.00
C TYR A 10 -7.81 -2.15 4.66
N ILE A 11 -7.41 -3.40 4.44
CA ILE A 11 -7.69 -4.11 3.18
C ILE A 11 -9.19 -4.25 2.97
N GLU A 12 -9.96 -4.65 3.97
CA GLU A 12 -11.43 -4.74 3.89
C GLU A 12 -12.05 -3.37 3.55
N ALA A 13 -11.72 -2.34 4.32
CA ALA A 13 -12.23 -0.98 4.12
C ALA A 13 -11.80 -0.36 2.78
N LEU A 14 -10.62 -0.71 2.27
CA LEU A 14 -10.15 -0.28 0.96
C LEU A 14 -10.89 -1.03 -0.15
N SER A 15 -11.12 -2.34 0.02
CA SER A 15 -11.74 -3.22 -0.98
C SER A 15 -13.10 -2.68 -1.42
N GLU A 16 -13.92 -2.24 -0.47
CA GLU A 16 -15.23 -1.63 -0.74
C GLU A 16 -15.16 -0.36 -1.62
N ARG A 17 -14.02 0.33 -1.64
CA ARG A 17 -13.88 1.68 -2.23
C ARG A 17 -13.05 1.73 -3.50
N VAL A 18 -12.05 0.85 -3.61
CA VAL A 18 -11.02 0.94 -4.65
C VAL A 18 -11.01 -0.26 -5.59
N LEU A 19 -11.57 -1.41 -5.20
CA LEU A 19 -11.56 -2.61 -6.02
C LEU A 19 -12.36 -2.39 -7.30
N ASN A 20 -11.84 -2.87 -8.43
CA ASN A 20 -12.38 -2.68 -9.77
C ASN A 20 -12.48 -1.20 -10.20
N GLN A 21 -11.79 -0.29 -9.50
CA GLN A 21 -11.74 1.12 -9.86
C GLN A 21 -10.35 1.49 -10.42
N PRO A 22 -10.29 2.36 -11.44
CA PRO A 22 -9.01 2.89 -11.92
C PRO A 22 -8.45 3.93 -10.95
N ILE A 23 -7.13 3.90 -10.76
CA ILE A 23 -6.42 5.02 -10.15
C ILE A 23 -6.35 6.14 -11.19
N GLN A 24 -7.18 7.18 -11.07
CA GLN A 24 -7.23 8.27 -12.04
C GLN A 24 -5.95 9.12 -12.01
N ARG A 25 -5.39 9.32 -10.81
CA ARG A 25 -4.20 10.15 -10.61
C ARG A 25 -3.52 9.82 -9.29
N ILE A 26 -2.20 9.93 -9.25
CA ILE A 26 -1.39 9.86 -8.04
C ILE A 26 -0.72 11.22 -7.83
N ARG A 27 -1.10 11.91 -6.76
CA ARG A 27 -0.53 13.20 -6.38
C ARG A 27 0.44 13.01 -5.24
N ILE A 28 1.69 13.40 -5.45
CA ILE A 28 2.76 13.28 -4.45
C ILE A 28 2.91 14.60 -3.69
N GLY A 29 2.73 14.56 -2.37
CA GLY A 29 2.91 15.71 -1.48
C GLY A 29 4.32 15.83 -0.89
N SER A 30 5.05 14.72 -0.83
CA SER A 30 6.42 14.65 -0.31
C SER A 30 7.28 13.81 -1.26
N PRO A 31 8.42 14.32 -1.77
CA PRO A 31 9.24 13.57 -2.74
C PRO A 31 9.85 12.30 -2.15
N PHE A 32 9.93 12.17 -0.83
CA PHE A 32 10.53 11.02 -0.16
C PHE A 32 9.57 9.84 0.03
N ILE A 33 8.30 9.98 -0.36
CA ILE A 33 7.33 8.89 -0.16
C ILE A 33 7.52 7.75 -1.16
N VAL A 34 7.90 8.07 -2.40
CA VAL A 34 8.14 7.08 -3.46
C VAL A 34 9.59 6.61 -3.38
N ARG A 35 9.79 5.29 -3.32
CA ARG A 35 11.09 4.65 -3.10
C ARG A 35 11.53 3.76 -4.26
N SER A 36 10.76 3.72 -5.33
CA SER A 36 11.13 3.11 -6.61
C SER A 36 11.18 4.17 -7.71
N PHE A 37 11.91 3.87 -8.78
CA PHE A 37 12.03 4.74 -9.96
C PHE A 37 11.51 4.07 -11.23
N ASP A 38 11.78 2.77 -11.39
CA ASP A 38 11.36 1.98 -12.55
C ASP A 38 10.48 0.80 -12.09
N PRO A 39 9.22 0.71 -12.56
CA PRO A 39 8.51 1.70 -13.36
C PRO A 39 8.22 3.00 -12.58
N PRO A 40 8.03 4.14 -13.27
CA PRO A 40 7.69 5.40 -12.62
C PRO A 40 6.30 5.30 -11.98
N ILE A 41 6.09 5.99 -10.85
CA ILE A 41 4.82 5.92 -10.11
C ILE A 41 3.58 6.28 -10.96
N SER A 42 3.75 7.13 -11.99
CA SER A 42 2.69 7.50 -12.93
C SER A 42 2.22 6.33 -13.80
N ALA A 43 2.99 5.25 -13.93
CA ALA A 43 2.58 4.05 -14.67
C ALA A 43 1.38 3.33 -14.02
N ALA A 44 1.11 3.60 -12.74
CA ALA A 44 -0.09 3.12 -12.04
C ALA A 44 -1.35 3.94 -12.39
N GLU A 45 -1.22 5.15 -12.95
CA GLU A 45 -2.36 5.96 -13.35
C GLU A 45 -3.09 5.31 -14.54
N GLY A 46 -4.42 5.31 -14.50
CA GLY A 46 -5.30 4.63 -15.44
C GLY A 46 -5.45 3.13 -15.20
N LYS A 47 -4.62 2.51 -14.33
CA LYS A 47 -4.72 1.07 -14.04
C LYS A 47 -5.83 0.79 -13.04
N THR A 48 -6.61 -0.26 -13.33
CA THR A 48 -7.64 -0.78 -12.44
C THR A 48 -7.02 -1.56 -11.29
N VAL A 49 -7.51 -1.36 -10.07
CA VAL A 49 -7.17 -2.21 -8.92
C VAL A 49 -7.91 -3.54 -9.05
N LEU A 50 -7.18 -4.60 -9.34
CA LEU A 50 -7.71 -5.95 -9.55
C LEU A 50 -7.87 -6.72 -8.24
N ALA A 51 -6.93 -6.52 -7.31
CA ALA A 51 -6.98 -7.10 -5.98
C ALA A 51 -6.24 -6.24 -4.96
N LEU A 52 -6.52 -6.50 -3.69
CA LEU A 52 -5.73 -6.01 -2.57
C LEU A 52 -5.13 -7.20 -1.85
N ARG A 53 -3.82 -7.17 -1.64
CA ARG A 53 -3.08 -8.22 -0.95
C ARG A 53 -2.36 -7.63 0.25
N ARG A 54 -2.01 -8.50 1.18
CA ARG A 54 -1.11 -8.20 2.29
C ARG A 54 0.24 -8.84 2.02
N LEU A 55 1.32 -8.13 2.37
CA LEU A 55 2.68 -8.67 2.36
C LEU A 55 3.36 -8.27 3.66
N GLY A 56 3.25 -9.11 4.69
CA GLY A 56 3.57 -8.74 6.07
C GLY A 56 2.77 -7.51 6.54
N LYS A 57 3.47 -6.40 6.80
CA LYS A 57 2.89 -5.10 7.23
C LYS A 57 2.62 -4.12 6.08
N ARG A 58 2.70 -4.60 4.83
CA ARG A 58 2.48 -3.79 3.62
C ARG A 58 1.11 -4.10 3.03
N ILE A 59 0.50 -3.06 2.47
CA ILE A 59 -0.72 -3.15 1.68
C ILE A 59 -0.30 -3.11 0.21
N VAL A 60 -0.73 -4.08 -0.57
CA VAL A 60 -0.39 -4.21 -1.98
C VAL A 60 -1.66 -4.05 -2.80
N PHE A 61 -1.66 -3.10 -3.72
CA PHE A 61 -2.66 -2.96 -4.77
C PHE A 61 -2.12 -3.71 -5.99
N GLU A 62 -2.79 -4.77 -6.37
CA GLU A 62 -2.55 -5.44 -7.64
C GLU A 62 -3.29 -4.65 -8.73
N LEU A 63 -2.55 -4.23 -9.74
CA LEU A 63 -3.02 -3.40 -10.83
C LEU A 63 -2.94 -4.17 -12.15
N GLY A 64 -3.65 -3.67 -13.17
CA GLY A 64 -3.47 -4.14 -14.55
C GLY A 64 -2.00 -4.12 -15.01
N ASP A 65 -1.70 -4.96 -16.01
CA ASP A 65 -0.37 -5.11 -16.62
C ASP A 65 0.72 -5.66 -15.67
N GLY A 66 0.31 -6.42 -14.64
CA GLY A 66 1.24 -7.06 -13.70
C GLY A 66 1.96 -6.06 -12.78
N LEU A 67 1.40 -4.87 -12.59
CA LEU A 67 1.94 -3.85 -11.71
C LEU A 67 1.46 -4.03 -10.27
N PHE A 68 2.35 -3.81 -9.31
CA PHE A 68 2.05 -3.89 -7.89
C PHE A 68 2.45 -2.58 -7.21
N LEU A 69 1.45 -1.87 -6.67
CA LEU A 69 1.66 -0.67 -5.87
C LEU A 69 1.65 -1.06 -4.39
N ILE A 70 2.82 -0.95 -3.75
CA ILE A 70 3.08 -1.40 -2.39
C ILE A 70 3.15 -0.19 -1.46
N VAL A 71 2.34 -0.17 -0.41
CA VAL A 71 2.33 0.89 0.60
C VAL A 71 2.68 0.33 1.97
N HIS A 72 3.70 0.90 2.60
CA HIS A 72 4.06 0.63 3.99
C HIS A 72 3.71 1.83 4.87
N LEU A 73 2.71 1.70 5.74
CA LEU A 73 2.24 2.80 6.61
C LEU A 73 3.20 3.12 7.76
N MET A 74 4.11 2.22 8.10
CA MET A 74 5.01 2.37 9.26
C MET A 74 4.21 2.68 10.52
N ILE A 75 4.75 3.44 11.47
CA ILE A 75 4.12 3.63 12.78
C ILE A 75 2.95 4.62 12.72
N ALA A 76 3.16 5.74 12.04
CA ALA A 76 2.30 6.91 12.07
C ALA A 76 1.61 7.22 10.74
N GLY A 77 1.75 6.33 9.74
CA GLY A 77 1.05 6.44 8.47
C GLY A 77 -0.41 6.02 8.61
N ARG A 78 -1.31 6.75 7.96
CA ARG A 78 -2.75 6.45 7.95
C ARG A 78 -3.33 6.71 6.57
N PHE A 79 -4.33 5.91 6.21
CA PHE A 79 -5.19 6.20 5.07
C PHE A 79 -6.45 6.94 5.52
N HIS A 80 -6.91 7.85 4.68
CA HIS A 80 -8.19 8.52 4.86
C HIS A 80 -8.93 8.59 3.53
N TRP A 81 -10.14 8.04 3.49
CA TRP A 81 -11.04 8.28 2.37
C TRP A 81 -11.69 9.67 2.51
N LYS A 82 -11.69 10.44 1.42
CA LYS A 82 -12.30 11.76 1.33
C LYS A 82 -13.05 11.91 0.01
N LEU A 83 -13.83 12.99 -0.10
CA LEU A 83 -14.45 13.39 -1.35
C LEU A 83 -13.40 13.58 -2.46
N ARG A 84 -13.85 13.43 -3.71
CA ARG A 84 -13.00 13.57 -4.89
C ARG A 84 -12.30 14.94 -4.91
N GLY A 85 -11.01 14.95 -5.28
CA GLY A 85 -10.21 16.17 -5.36
C GLY A 85 -9.76 16.74 -4.02
N ALA A 86 -9.85 15.96 -2.93
CA ALA A 86 -9.39 16.40 -1.61
C ALA A 86 -7.92 16.86 -1.66
N LYS A 87 -7.61 17.98 -1.02
CA LYS A 87 -6.25 18.55 -1.00
C LYS A 87 -5.34 17.71 -0.11
N ILE A 88 -4.09 17.55 -0.53
CA ILE A 88 -3.05 16.96 0.32
C ILE A 88 -2.72 17.97 1.42
N ALA A 89 -2.82 17.55 2.68
CA ALA A 89 -2.50 18.41 3.82
C ALA A 89 -1.01 18.80 3.81
N ARG A 90 -0.71 20.10 3.81
CA ARG A 90 0.66 20.62 3.66
C ARG A 90 1.66 20.09 4.69
N ARG A 91 1.24 19.86 5.94
CA ARG A 91 2.16 19.50 7.04
C ARG A 91 2.42 17.99 7.16
N TYR A 92 1.43 17.16 6.87
CA TYR A 92 1.48 15.73 7.16
C TYR A 92 0.99 14.82 6.02
N GLY A 93 0.38 15.38 4.97
CA GLY A 93 0.00 14.61 3.78
C GLY A 93 1.23 14.17 2.99
N GLN A 94 1.26 12.91 2.58
CA GLN A 94 2.37 12.30 1.83
C GLN A 94 1.99 12.07 0.37
N ALA A 95 0.80 11.54 0.13
CA ALA A 95 0.28 11.27 -1.21
C ALA A 95 -1.26 11.29 -1.24
N ALA A 96 -1.83 11.36 -2.44
CA ALA A 96 -3.24 11.11 -2.69
C ALA A 96 -3.41 10.22 -3.93
N PHE A 97 -4.29 9.24 -3.83
CA PHE A 97 -4.73 8.41 -4.95
C PHE A 97 -6.17 8.79 -5.28
N ASP A 98 -6.37 9.37 -6.45
CA ASP A 98 -7.67 9.83 -6.89
C ASP A 98 -8.39 8.69 -7.61
N PHE A 99 -9.62 8.40 -7.17
CA PHE A 99 -10.52 7.40 -7.74
C PHE A 99 -11.80 8.10 -8.25
N PRO A 100 -12.63 7.42 -9.06
CA PRO A 100 -13.88 8.01 -9.55
C PRO A 100 -14.80 8.52 -8.43
N ASN A 101 -14.89 7.78 -7.32
CA ASN A 101 -15.83 8.04 -6.23
C ASN A 101 -15.19 8.70 -4.99
N GLY A 102 -13.91 9.07 -5.05
CA GLY A 102 -13.24 9.68 -3.90
C GLY A 102 -11.74 9.79 -4.02
N THR A 103 -11.13 10.24 -2.94
CA THR A 103 -9.67 10.39 -2.82
C THR A 103 -9.19 9.59 -1.62
N LEU A 104 -8.22 8.70 -1.83
CA LEU A 104 -7.50 8.05 -0.76
C LEU A 104 -6.27 8.88 -0.41
N LEU A 105 -6.30 9.56 0.75
CA LEU A 105 -5.16 10.32 1.25
C LEU A 105 -4.25 9.42 2.09
N LEU A 106 -2.95 9.48 1.84
CA LEU A 106 -1.92 8.94 2.72
C LEU A 106 -1.32 10.07 3.55
N THR A 107 -1.41 9.96 4.87
CA THR A 107 -0.84 10.91 5.83
C THR A 107 0.22 10.22 6.68
N GLU A 108 1.17 10.99 7.21
CA GLU A 108 2.10 10.51 8.22
C GLU A 108 2.35 11.60 9.26
N ALA A 109 1.98 11.30 10.52
CA ALA A 109 2.25 12.17 11.64
C ALA A 109 3.72 12.06 12.10
N GLY A 110 4.30 13.18 12.53
CA GLY A 110 5.69 13.26 12.99
C GLY A 110 6.69 13.63 11.90
N THR A 111 7.96 13.73 12.30
CA THR A 111 9.05 14.30 11.49
C THR A 111 9.91 13.25 10.77
N LYS A 112 9.89 11.98 11.19
CA LYS A 112 10.81 10.94 10.70
C LYS A 112 10.45 10.33 9.33
N LYS A 113 9.35 10.77 8.69
CA LYS A 113 8.87 10.42 7.33
C LYS A 113 9.31 9.04 6.83
N ARG A 114 8.75 7.98 7.44
CA ARG A 114 9.10 6.58 7.20
C ARG A 114 8.11 5.84 6.33
N ALA A 115 6.89 6.35 6.16
CA ALA A 115 5.96 5.73 5.23
C ALA A 115 6.61 5.66 3.84
N SER A 116 6.24 4.65 3.05
CA SER A 116 6.82 4.44 1.73
C SER A 116 5.82 3.85 0.75
N ILE A 117 6.03 4.19 -0.52
CA ILE A 117 5.35 3.68 -1.70
C ILE A 117 6.40 3.11 -2.64
N TYR A 118 6.15 1.91 -3.15
CA TYR A 118 6.89 1.31 -4.25
C TYR A 118 5.90 0.96 -5.35
N LEU A 119 6.33 1.09 -6.60
CA LEU A 119 5.66 0.49 -7.75
C LEU A 119 6.66 -0.46 -8.40
N VAL A 120 6.26 -1.71 -8.58
CA VAL A 120 7.08 -2.76 -9.19
C VAL A 120 6.27 -3.52 -10.24
N CYS A 121 6.97 -4.23 -11.13
CA CYS A 121 6.36 -5.05 -12.18
C CYS A 121 6.71 -6.52 -11.98
N GLY A 122 5.69 -7.38 -11.95
CA GLY A 122 5.81 -8.83 -11.84
C GLY A 122 5.95 -9.37 -10.41
N GLU A 123 5.50 -10.62 -10.22
CA GLU A 123 5.51 -11.33 -8.93
C GLU A 123 6.91 -11.53 -8.35
N ALA A 124 7.93 -11.66 -9.21
CA ALA A 124 9.32 -11.76 -8.74
C ALA A 124 9.74 -10.50 -7.99
N ALA A 125 9.51 -9.31 -8.57
CA ALA A 125 9.83 -8.04 -7.93
C ALA A 125 8.96 -7.78 -6.69
N LEU A 126 7.70 -8.23 -6.68
CA LEU A 126 6.87 -8.18 -5.49
C LEU A 126 7.47 -9.00 -4.33
N ARG A 127 7.98 -10.20 -4.61
CA ARG A 127 8.60 -11.08 -3.60
C ARG A 127 9.85 -10.49 -2.96
N ASP A 128 10.61 -9.65 -3.68
CA ASP A 128 11.77 -8.96 -3.10
C ASP A 128 11.38 -7.98 -1.96
N HIS A 129 10.11 -7.61 -1.87
CA HIS A 129 9.57 -6.80 -0.77
C HIS A 129 9.00 -7.62 0.40
N ASP A 130 8.98 -8.95 0.28
CA ASP A 130 8.60 -9.87 1.34
C ASP A 130 9.70 -9.92 2.41
N PRO A 131 9.41 -9.62 3.68
CA PRO A 131 10.40 -9.77 4.75
C PRO A 131 10.76 -11.24 5.04
N GLY A 132 10.12 -12.22 4.40
CA GLY A 132 10.41 -13.65 4.53
C GLY A 132 9.93 -14.25 5.87
N GLY A 133 9.08 -13.53 6.59
CA GLY A 133 8.49 -13.98 7.85
C GLY A 133 7.29 -14.89 7.62
N LEU A 134 7.02 -15.78 8.57
CA LEU A 134 5.82 -16.62 8.53
C LEU A 134 4.55 -15.77 8.66
N GLU A 135 3.59 -16.00 7.78
CA GLU A 135 2.26 -15.38 7.84
C GLU A 135 1.41 -16.05 8.93
N VAL A 136 1.57 -15.57 10.17
CA VAL A 136 1.11 -16.25 11.40
C VAL A 136 -0.40 -16.57 11.42
N LEU A 137 -1.24 -15.76 10.78
CA LEU A 137 -2.69 -16.01 10.74
C LEU A 137 -3.10 -17.17 9.83
N ASP A 138 -2.28 -17.47 8.83
CA ASP A 138 -2.50 -18.54 7.84
C ASP A 138 -1.60 -19.75 8.12
N ALA A 139 -0.71 -19.63 9.10
CA ALA A 139 0.28 -20.65 9.44
C ALA A 139 -0.35 -21.84 10.18
N SER A 140 -0.01 -23.05 9.74
CA SER A 140 -0.27 -24.26 10.53
C SER A 140 0.72 -24.38 11.70
N MET A 141 0.35 -25.17 12.71
CA MET A 141 1.25 -25.49 13.82
C MET A 141 2.58 -26.11 13.35
N ASP A 142 2.55 -26.92 12.29
CA ASP A 142 3.75 -27.55 11.74
C ASP A 142 4.64 -26.52 11.04
N SER A 143 4.07 -25.62 10.25
CA SER A 143 4.83 -24.52 9.62
C SER A 143 5.45 -23.58 10.66
N PHE A 144 4.74 -23.35 11.78
CA PHE A 144 5.25 -22.56 12.89
C PHE A 144 6.42 -23.27 13.60
N ARG A 145 6.31 -24.58 13.84
CA ARG A 145 7.39 -25.37 14.43
C ARG A 145 8.64 -25.37 13.54
N GLU A 146 8.48 -25.59 12.25
CA GLU A 146 9.60 -25.61 11.30
C GLU A 146 10.35 -24.27 11.29
N ALA A 147 9.62 -23.15 11.32
CA ALA A 147 10.20 -21.81 11.38
C ALA A 147 10.98 -21.52 12.68
N LEU A 148 10.61 -22.14 13.81
CA LEU A 148 11.32 -22.00 15.09
C LEU A 148 12.62 -22.82 15.17
N THR A 149 12.69 -23.91 14.39
CA THR A 149 13.81 -24.86 14.44
C THR A 149 14.84 -24.64 13.32
N ARG A 150 14.68 -23.58 12.52
CA ARG A 150 15.52 -23.26 11.37
C ARG A 150 16.71 -22.37 11.72
#